data_AF-A0A6A5A9I3-F1
#
_entry.id   AF-A0A6A5A9I3-F1
#
_cell.length_a   1.000
_cell.length_b   1.000
_cell.length_c   1.000
_cell.angle_alpha   90.00
_cell.angle_beta   90.00
_cell.angle_gamma   90.00
#
_symmetry.space_group_name_H-M   'P 1'
#
loop_
_entity.id
_entity.type
_entity.pdbx_description
1 polymer ?
#
loop_
_entity_poly.entity_id
_entity_poly.type
_entity_poly.pdbx_seq_one_letter_code
_entity_poly.pdbx_strand_id
1 'polypeptide(L)'
;MLRRDVPPTSRFALAPLGRGHENKLKQLGRTLLKQAIVECETSLQGMDQHWKHVRNSHGIKVYKAKTVHAPSHMMTTGIIKASLHQVMQCLYADNTAQFRMLNALLMPKDHLDCEVLHALDVQDASHPFRFNGLKWCATSTGSLG
;
A
#
# COMPACT_ATOMS: atom_id res chain seq x y z
N MET A 1 -23.17 13.55 -31.91
CA MET A 1 -22.89 13.39 -30.47
C MET A 1 -22.47 11.95 -30.24
N LEU A 2 -21.17 11.70 -30.00
CA LEU A 2 -20.67 10.37 -29.63
C LEU A 2 -21.02 10.13 -28.16
N ARG A 3 -21.76 9.05 -27.88
CA ARG A 3 -21.96 8.57 -26.50
C ARG A 3 -20.57 8.28 -25.93
N ARG A 4 -20.16 9.03 -24.91
CA ARG A 4 -19.03 8.63 -24.07
C ARG A 4 -19.54 7.44 -23.27
N ASP A 5 -19.19 6.24 -23.71
CA ASP A 5 -19.34 5.04 -22.90
C ASP A 5 -18.55 5.29 -21.62
N VAL A 6 -19.26 5.46 -20.50
CA VAL A 6 -18.64 5.52 -19.18
C VAL A 6 -18.07 4.12 -18.97
N PRO A 7 -16.73 3.96 -18.88
CA PRO A 7 -16.18 2.64 -18.64
C PRO A 7 -16.74 2.09 -17.33
N PRO A 8 -17.04 0.78 -17.25
CA PRO A 8 -17.52 0.18 -16.01
C PRO A 8 -16.55 0.52 -14.88
N THR A 9 -17.12 0.91 -13.75
CA THR A 9 -16.36 1.32 -12.56
C THR A 9 -15.42 0.23 -12.06
N SER A 10 -15.80 -1.04 -12.30
CA SER A 10 -15.05 -2.25 -11.95
C SER A 10 -14.76 -3.10 -13.19
N ARG A 11 -13.53 -3.62 -13.29
CA ARG A 11 -13.12 -4.58 -14.33
C ARG A 11 -13.32 -6.04 -13.91
N PHE A 12 -13.66 -6.25 -12.64
CA PHE A 12 -13.83 -7.57 -12.04
C PHE A 12 -15.32 -7.83 -11.78
N ALA A 13 -15.77 -9.05 -12.03
CA ALA A 13 -17.09 -9.49 -11.57
C ALA A 13 -17.01 -9.73 -10.05
N LEU A 14 -17.27 -8.68 -9.26
CA LEU A 14 -17.20 -8.76 -7.81
C LEU A 14 -18.42 -9.50 -7.25
N ALA A 15 -18.19 -10.69 -6.68
CA ALA A 15 -19.20 -11.38 -5.90
C ALA A 15 -19.30 -10.77 -4.49
N PRO A 16 -20.50 -10.65 -3.91
CA PRO A 16 -20.64 -10.26 -2.51
C PRO A 16 -19.86 -11.21 -1.60
N LEU A 17 -19.11 -10.65 -0.64
CA LEU A 17 -18.41 -11.46 0.35
C LEU A 17 -19.41 -11.99 1.38
N GLY A 18 -19.45 -13.31 1.57
CA GLY A 18 -20.15 -13.89 2.71
C GLY A 18 -19.51 -13.42 4.03
N ARG A 19 -20.33 -13.24 5.06
CA ARG A 19 -19.89 -12.75 6.39
C ARG A 19 -18.69 -13.52 6.96
N GLY A 20 -18.63 -14.84 6.74
CA GLY A 20 -17.50 -15.67 7.17
C GLY A 20 -16.18 -15.33 6.47
N HIS A 21 -16.21 -15.00 5.18
CA HIS A 21 -15.02 -14.58 4.43
C HIS A 21 -14.59 -13.17 4.80
N GLU A 22 -15.55 -12.26 4.95
CA GLU A 22 -15.30 -10.90 5.43
C GLU A 22 -14.56 -10.92 6.78
N ASN A 23 -15.06 -11.68 7.75
CA ASN A 23 -14.43 -11.78 9.08
C ASN A 23 -13.01 -12.32 9.01
N LYS A 24 -12.74 -13.31 8.14
CA LYS A 24 -11.40 -13.86 7.93
C LYS A 24 -10.45 -12.82 7.35
N LEU A 25 -10.89 -12.06 6.35
CA LEU A 25 -10.09 -10.97 5.77
C LEU A 25 -9.83 -9.86 6.79
N LYS A 26 -10.84 -9.50 7.60
CA LYS A 26 -10.69 -8.52 8.67
C LYS A 26 -9.66 -8.97 9.71
N GLN A 27 -9.71 -10.23 10.12
CA GLN A 27 -8.75 -10.81 11.05
C GLN A 27 -7.33 -10.81 10.46
N LEU A 28 -7.18 -11.21 9.20
CA LEU A 28 -5.89 -11.18 8.50
C LEU A 28 -5.29 -9.78 8.47
N GLY A 29 -6.07 -8.76 8.07
CA GLY A 29 -5.62 -7.37 8.04
C GLY A 29 -5.15 -6.87 9.41
N ARG A 30 -5.86 -7.22 10.49
CA ARG A 30 -5.47 -6.88 11.87
C ARG A 30 -4.17 -7.56 12.30
N THR A 31 -3.97 -8.83 11.92
CA THR A 31 -2.73 -9.55 12.21
C THR A 31 -1.55 -8.94 11.48
N LEU A 32 -1.70 -8.66 10.18
CA LEU A 32 -0.66 -8.01 9.37
C LEU A 32 -0.30 -6.61 9.91
N LEU A 33 -1.29 -5.82 10.32
CA LEU A 33 -1.04 -4.50 10.93
C LEU A 33 -0.25 -4.61 12.24
N LYS A 34 -0.63 -5.55 13.12
CA LYS A 34 0.12 -5.78 14.37
C LYS A 34 1.56 -6.19 14.10
N GLN A 35 1.77 -7.08 13.13
CA GLN A 35 3.10 -7.49 12.71
C GLN A 35 3.91 -6.31 12.16
N ALA A 36 3.32 -5.49 11.28
CA ALA A 36 3.97 -4.32 10.69
C ALA A 36 4.37 -3.26 11.74
N ILE A 37 3.57 -3.08 12.81
CA ILE A 37 3.92 -2.19 13.93
C ILE A 37 5.18 -2.72 14.63
N VAL A 38 5.21 -4.00 14.98
CA VAL A 38 6.37 -4.64 15.61
C VAL A 38 7.60 -4.56 14.71
N GLU A 39 7.45 -4.83 13.42
CA GLU A 39 8.53 -4.69 12.44
C GLU A 39 9.03 -3.24 12.39
N CYS A 40 8.15 -2.25 12.37
CA CYS A 40 8.53 -0.83 12.35
C CYS A 40 9.30 -0.42 13.63
N GLU A 41 8.85 -0.86 14.80
CA GLU A 41 9.47 -0.54 16.10
C GLU A 41 10.85 -1.20 16.25
N THR A 42 11.03 -2.38 15.66
CA THR A 42 12.27 -3.17 15.75
C THR A 42 13.23 -2.95 14.59
N SER A 43 12.78 -2.39 13.47
CA SER A 43 13.58 -2.25 12.23
C SER A 43 14.89 -1.48 12.40
N LEU A 44 14.94 -0.52 13.34
CA LEU A 44 16.16 0.25 13.61
C LEU A 44 17.07 -0.41 14.66
N GLN A 45 16.58 -1.42 15.38
CA GLN A 45 17.37 -2.17 16.34
C GLN A 45 18.37 -3.05 15.59
N GLY A 46 19.65 -3.00 15.98
CA GLY A 46 20.69 -3.77 15.31
C GLY A 46 20.84 -3.40 13.83
N MET A 47 20.71 -2.12 13.47
CA MET A 47 20.68 -1.68 12.08
C MET A 47 21.85 -2.24 11.25
N ASP A 48 23.06 -2.18 11.81
CA ASP A 48 24.27 -2.69 11.17
C ASP A 48 24.31 -4.22 11.05
N GLN A 49 23.57 -4.94 11.89
CA GLN A 49 23.48 -6.41 11.86
C GLN A 49 22.52 -6.88 10.77
N HIS A 50 21.37 -6.21 10.62
CA HIS A 50 20.30 -6.68 9.74
C HIS A 50 20.30 -6.03 8.35
N TRP A 51 20.87 -4.84 8.19
CA TRP A 51 20.67 -4.03 6.98
C TRP A 51 21.97 -3.69 6.26
N LYS A 52 21.97 -3.86 4.94
CA LYS A 52 23.01 -3.37 4.03
C LYS A 52 22.45 -2.21 3.23
N HIS A 53 23.09 -1.05 3.31
CA HIS A 53 22.74 0.10 2.47
C HIS A 53 22.97 -0.25 0.99
N VAL A 54 22.00 0.08 0.14
CA VAL A 54 22.01 -0.24 -1.29
C VAL A 54 22.10 1.02 -2.13
N ARG A 55 21.25 2.01 -1.84
CA ARG A 55 21.20 3.26 -2.62
C ARG A 55 20.51 4.38 -1.83
N ASN A 56 20.70 5.60 -2.32
CA ASN A 56 19.89 6.76 -1.96
C ASN A 56 19.01 7.12 -3.17
N SER A 57 17.74 7.41 -2.94
CA SER A 57 16.80 7.88 -3.97
C SER A 57 15.95 8.99 -3.39
N HIS A 58 16.02 10.19 -3.96
CA HIS A 58 15.20 11.34 -3.56
C HIS A 58 15.20 11.64 -2.04
N GLY A 59 16.37 11.54 -1.38
CA GLY A 59 16.49 11.76 0.06
C GLY A 59 16.05 10.60 0.95
N ILE A 60 15.65 9.46 0.34
CA ILE A 60 15.34 8.21 1.02
C ILE A 60 16.52 7.26 0.89
N LYS A 61 16.96 6.69 2.02
CA LYS A 61 17.98 5.63 2.08
C LYS A 61 17.28 4.29 1.94
N VAL A 62 17.78 3.44 1.04
CA VAL A 62 17.25 2.10 0.80
C VAL A 62 18.25 1.06 1.28
N TYR A 63 17.76 0.10 2.07
CA TYR A 63 18.53 -1.00 2.61
C TYR A 63 17.91 -2.33 2.21
N LYS A 64 18.77 -3.34 2.04
CA LYS A 64 18.39 -4.74 1.83
C LYS A 64 18.76 -5.54 3.06
N ALA A 65 17.94 -6.53 3.38
CA ALA A 65 18.23 -7.49 4.44
C ALA A 65 19.57 -8.21 4.17
N LYS A 66 20.41 -8.31 5.19
CA LYS A 66 21.63 -9.13 5.19
C LYS A 66 21.33 -10.60 5.46
N THR A 67 20.26 -10.88 6.21
CA THR A 67 19.91 -12.23 6.68
C THR A 67 18.42 -12.50 6.53
N VAL A 68 18.05 -13.78 6.53
CA VAL A 68 16.64 -14.22 6.55
C VAL A 68 15.92 -13.91 7.86
N HIS A 69 16.68 -13.52 8.89
CA HIS A 69 16.15 -13.14 10.21
C HIS A 69 15.83 -11.64 10.28
N ALA A 70 16.11 -10.86 9.23
CA ALA A 70 15.71 -9.46 9.21
C ALA A 70 14.16 -9.36 9.21
N PRO A 71 13.58 -8.34 9.87
CA PRO A 71 12.13 -8.17 9.95
C PRO A 71 11.43 -8.04 8.58
N SER A 72 12.15 -7.59 7.55
CA SER A 72 11.66 -7.45 6.18
C SER A 72 12.80 -7.63 5.18
N HIS A 73 12.49 -7.88 3.90
CA HIS A 73 13.49 -7.97 2.83
C HIS A 73 14.11 -6.62 2.47
N MET A 74 13.37 -5.53 2.68
CA MET A 74 13.81 -4.17 2.39
C MET A 74 13.38 -3.21 3.50
N MET A 75 14.21 -2.22 3.78
CA MET A 75 13.90 -1.11 4.68
C MET A 75 14.20 0.20 3.95
N THR A 76 13.31 1.17 4.08
CA THR A 76 13.52 2.53 3.57
C THR A 76 13.39 3.54 4.70
N THR A 77 14.37 4.43 4.85
CA THR A 77 14.32 5.49 5.86
C THR A 77 14.56 6.85 5.22
N GLY A 78 13.85 7.86 5.71
CA GLY A 78 13.90 9.22 5.16
C GLY A 78 12.94 10.15 5.89
N ILE A 79 12.95 11.42 5.49
CA ILE A 79 12.07 12.44 6.06
C ILE A 79 11.18 12.97 4.94
N ILE A 80 9.87 12.89 5.14
CA ILE A 80 8.88 13.53 4.27
C ILE A 80 8.51 14.88 4.90
N LYS A 81 8.72 15.97 4.18
CA LYS A 81 8.39 17.34 4.64
C LYS A 81 6.90 17.64 4.44
N ALA A 82 6.04 16.86 5.09
CA ALA A 82 4.59 17.02 5.05
C ALA A 82 3.95 16.52 6.35
N SER A 83 2.77 17.02 6.69
CA SER A 83 1.97 16.46 7.78
C SER A 83 1.48 15.04 7.44
N LEU A 84 1.19 14.23 8.46
CA LEU A 84 0.58 12.92 8.27
C LEU A 84 -0.70 13.00 7.43
N HIS A 85 -1.53 14.03 7.64
CA HIS A 85 -2.75 14.21 6.86
C HIS A 85 -2.47 14.42 5.37
N GLN A 86 -1.50 15.27 5.02
CA GLN A 86 -1.10 15.47 3.62
C GLN A 86 -0.52 14.19 3.00
N VAL A 87 0.26 13.41 3.76
CA VAL A 87 0.75 12.11 3.28
C VAL A 87 -0.42 11.16 3.02
N MET A 88 -1.37 11.08 3.95
CA MET A 88 -2.51 10.18 3.84
C MET A 88 -3.49 10.60 2.75
N GLN A 89 -3.62 11.89 2.41
CA GLN A 89 -4.37 12.35 1.24
C GLN A 89 -3.85 11.76 -0.08
N CYS A 90 -2.55 11.45 -0.14
CA CYS A 90 -1.93 10.82 -1.31
C CYS A 90 -1.99 9.29 -1.31
N LEU A 91 -2.21 8.65 -0.15
CA LEU A 91 -2.15 7.19 0.00
C LEU A 91 -3.52 6.54 0.21
N TYR A 92 -4.42 7.21 0.93
CA TYR A 92 -5.72 6.68 1.27
C TYR A 92 -6.64 6.66 0.05
N ALA A 93 -7.21 5.49 -0.22
CA ALA A 93 -8.27 5.32 -1.21
C ALA A 93 -9.06 4.07 -0.87
N ASP A 94 -10.36 4.23 -0.65
CA ASP A 94 -11.31 3.15 -0.39
C ASP A 94 -12.22 2.84 -1.58
N ASN A 95 -12.07 3.59 -2.67
CA ASN A 95 -12.79 3.40 -3.91
C ASN A 95 -11.83 3.37 -5.10
N THR A 96 -12.26 2.68 -6.15
CA THR A 96 -11.44 2.43 -7.35
C THR A 96 -11.02 3.69 -8.08
N ALA A 97 -11.90 4.70 -8.19
CA ALA A 97 -11.59 5.93 -8.92
C ALA A 97 -10.42 6.68 -8.27
N GLN A 98 -10.50 6.88 -6.95
CA GLN A 98 -9.43 7.50 -6.18
C GLN A 98 -8.16 6.64 -6.18
N PHE A 99 -8.30 5.32 -6.05
CA PHE A 99 -7.14 4.42 -6.02
C PHE A 99 -6.35 4.46 -7.33
N ARG A 100 -7.03 4.43 -8.48
CA ARG A 100 -6.41 4.58 -9.81
C ARG A 100 -5.72 5.93 -9.96
N MET A 101 -6.42 7.01 -9.62
CA MET A 101 -5.86 8.37 -9.70
C MET A 101 -4.57 8.50 -8.88
N LEU A 102 -4.60 8.08 -7.61
CA LEU A 102 -3.45 8.19 -6.72
C LEU A 102 -2.28 7.30 -7.17
N ASN A 103 -2.54 6.07 -7.62
CA ASN A 103 -1.46 5.19 -8.11
C ASN A 103 -0.81 5.73 -9.39
N ALA A 104 -1.60 6.27 -10.32
CA ALA A 104 -1.08 6.89 -11.53
C ALA A 104 -0.19 8.10 -11.22
N LEU A 105 -0.52 8.87 -10.17
CA LEU A 105 0.29 10.01 -9.72
C LEU A 105 1.56 9.56 -8.97
N LEU A 106 1.47 8.52 -8.14
CA LEU A 106 2.59 8.04 -7.32
C LEU A 106 3.60 7.19 -8.12
N MET A 107 3.14 6.48 -9.15
CA MET A 107 3.96 5.55 -9.94
C MET A 107 3.78 5.82 -11.45
N PRO A 108 4.07 7.03 -11.95
CA PRO A 108 3.70 7.43 -13.31
C PRO A 108 4.36 6.61 -14.42
N LYS A 109 5.47 5.92 -14.13
CA LYS A 109 6.17 5.04 -15.09
C LYS A 109 5.83 3.57 -14.95
N ASP A 110 5.42 3.16 -13.74
CA ASP A 110 5.31 1.75 -13.38
C ASP A 110 3.86 1.31 -13.21
N HIS A 111 2.92 2.23 -13.00
CA HIS A 111 1.51 1.93 -12.86
C HIS A 111 0.91 1.45 -14.19
N LEU A 112 0.29 0.26 -14.19
CA LEU A 112 -0.45 -0.26 -15.33
C LEU A 112 -1.96 -0.15 -15.09
N ASP A 113 -2.42 -0.67 -13.94
CA ASP A 113 -3.82 -0.61 -13.54
C ASP A 113 -3.95 -0.95 -12.04
N CYS A 114 -5.07 -0.56 -11.43
CA CYS A 114 -5.41 -1.00 -10.08
C CYS A 114 -6.92 -0.87 -9.81
N GLU A 115 -7.38 -1.61 -8.80
CA GLU A 115 -8.77 -1.61 -8.40
C GLU A 115 -8.96 -1.92 -6.91
N VAL A 116 -9.94 -1.27 -6.27
CA VAL A 116 -10.41 -1.67 -4.94
C VAL A 116 -11.48 -2.74 -5.14
N LEU A 117 -11.18 -3.98 -4.77
CA LEU A 117 -12.10 -5.11 -4.91
C LEU A 117 -13.12 -5.11 -3.78
N HIS A 118 -12.67 -4.91 -2.54
CA HIS A 118 -13.53 -4.80 -1.37
C HIS A 118 -12.96 -3.81 -0.36
N ALA A 119 -13.77 -2.86 0.10
CA ALA A 119 -13.47 -2.00 1.23
C ALA A 119 -14.31 -2.46 2.44
N LEU A 120 -13.67 -3.05 3.45
CA LEU A 120 -14.34 -3.74 4.55
C LEU A 120 -14.48 -2.85 5.80
N ASP A 121 -13.39 -2.18 6.17
CA ASP A 121 -13.39 -1.13 7.19
C ASP A 121 -12.72 0.10 6.58
N VAL A 122 -13.45 1.21 6.53
CA VAL A 122 -12.99 2.48 5.96
C VAL A 122 -12.87 3.55 7.04
N GLN A 123 -12.39 4.73 6.68
CA GLN A 123 -12.24 5.85 7.59
C GLN A 123 -13.56 6.23 8.28
N ASP A 124 -13.47 6.68 9.52
CA ASP A 124 -14.57 7.32 10.24
C ASP A 124 -14.04 8.50 11.06
N ALA A 125 -14.93 9.18 11.80
CA ALA A 125 -14.56 10.34 12.62
C ALA A 125 -13.49 10.04 13.68
N SER A 126 -13.46 8.81 14.21
CA SER A 126 -12.48 8.36 15.22
C SER A 126 -11.21 7.78 14.62
N HIS A 127 -11.26 7.30 13.37
CA HIS A 127 -10.16 6.65 12.67
C HIS A 127 -10.05 7.20 11.24
N PRO A 128 -9.49 8.41 11.04
CA PRO A 128 -9.53 9.12 9.76
C PRO A 128 -8.68 8.49 8.66
N PHE A 129 -7.83 7.50 8.99
CA PHE A 129 -6.93 6.84 8.04
C PHE A 129 -7.09 5.31 8.00
N ARG A 130 -8.18 4.78 8.57
CA ARG A 130 -8.41 3.34 8.64
C ARG A 130 -8.82 2.80 7.27
N PHE A 131 -8.05 1.86 6.76
CA PHE A 131 -8.44 1.05 5.62
C PHE A 131 -8.14 -0.42 5.90
N ASN A 132 -9.14 -1.26 5.71
CA ASN A 132 -9.03 -2.71 5.69
C ASN A 132 -9.82 -3.21 4.49
N GLY A 133 -9.16 -3.89 3.58
CA GLY A 133 -9.79 -4.25 2.32
C GLY A 133 -8.83 -4.96 1.38
N LEU A 134 -9.38 -5.35 0.23
CA LEU A 134 -8.65 -6.02 -0.83
C LEU A 134 -8.49 -5.07 -2.02
N LYS A 135 -7.25 -4.92 -2.45
CA LYS A 135 -6.84 -4.12 -3.60
C LYS A 135 -6.07 -5.00 -4.57
N TRP A 136 -6.36 -4.84 -5.85
CA TRP A 136 -5.59 -5.44 -6.93
C TRP A 136 -4.76 -4.35 -7.62
N CYS A 137 -3.51 -4.65 -7.93
CA CYS A 137 -2.60 -3.73 -8.63
C CYS A 137 -1.79 -4.50 -9.66
N ALA A 138 -1.65 -3.92 -10.85
CA ALA A 138 -0.68 -4.32 -11.85
C ALA A 138 0.37 -3.21 -11.99
N THR A 139 1.64 -3.60 -11.89
CA THR A 139 2.78 -2.71 -12.10
C THR A 139 3.73 -3.34 -13.09
N SER A 140 4.39 -2.51 -13.91
CA SER A 140 5.52 -2.95 -14.70
C SER A 140 6.76 -2.90 -13.84
N THR A 141 7.50 -4.01 -13.76
CA THR A 141 8.88 -3.92 -13.30
C THR A 141 9.66 -3.35 -14.48
N GLY A 142 9.93 -2.04 -14.48
CA GLY A 142 10.92 -1.50 -15.39
C GLY A 142 12.17 -2.40 -15.32
N SER A 143 12.68 -2.82 -16.48
CA SER A 143 13.95 -3.57 -16.53
C SER A 143 14.96 -2.81 -15.68
N LEU A 144 15.47 -3.46 -14.63
CA LEU A 144 16.55 -2.94 -13.80
C LEU A 144 17.76 -2.74 -14.72
N GLY A 145 17.85 -1.55 -15.34
CA GLY A 145 19.05 -1.05 -15.99
C GLY A 145 20.05 -0.54 -14.97
#